data_AF-A0A436D6Q9-F1
#
_entry.id   AF-A0A436D6Q9-F1
#
_cell.length_a   1.000
_cell.length_b   1.000
_cell.length_c   1.000
_cell.angle_alpha   90.00
_cell.angle_beta   90.00
_cell.angle_gamma   90.00
#
_symmetry.space_group_name_H-M   'P 1'
#
loop_
_entity.id
_entity.type
_entity.pdbx_description
1 polymer ?
#
loop_
_entity_poly.entity_id
_entity_poly.type
_entity_poly.pdbx_seq_one_letter_code
_entity_poly.pdbx_strand_id
1 'polypeptide(L)'
;SQHGTPFGMAPFERPAAGSGALAIKDGLDTAYVGWNPESDMGNIEVWEQSMPMVYIGRSIVPNSGGAGKYRGGCSFVSTWLINKTSHLRLHTSEHSSRVFDNGGMCGGYPAPTCQKHRAVRNSDIHELAAKGEPLAHAPGIDPDVSDYEKNIGGDHVVVEGPYITSPHKSGDIFSHSYNGGGGYGDVLERDPIKTAWDVENGFLTREAADQVFGIVLKDDEDGYPVADIDATVERRAAMRKERLANAIPVADWIAKERGRVGKADFAPEVKKMYASAIKLSSRFTKEFSDFWNVDAKSIFTPGAKP
;
A
#
# COMPACT_ATOMS: atom_id res chain seq x y z
N SER A 1 -30.33 7.80 3.32
CA SER A 1 -29.46 8.99 3.41
C SER A 1 -29.78 9.75 4.68
N GLN A 2 -28.95 10.74 5.00
CA GLN A 2 -29.19 11.79 5.98
C GLN A 2 -30.44 12.66 5.69
N HIS A 3 -31.05 12.49 4.51
CA HIS A 3 -32.28 13.17 4.08
C HIS A 3 -33.52 12.25 4.05
N GLY A 4 -33.43 11.03 4.59
CA GLY A 4 -34.55 10.10 4.64
C GLY A 4 -34.89 9.38 3.32
N THR A 5 -34.05 9.51 2.30
CA THR A 5 -34.25 8.86 0.98
C THR A 5 -33.29 7.69 0.74
N PRO A 6 -33.61 6.75 -0.16
CA PRO A 6 -32.64 5.80 -0.69
C PRO A 6 -31.45 6.53 -1.31
N PHE A 7 -30.26 5.96 -1.17
CA PHE A 7 -29.02 6.61 -1.57
C PHE A 7 -27.97 5.58 -1.99
N GLY A 8 -27.17 5.96 -2.98
CA GLY A 8 -25.95 5.28 -3.38
C GLY A 8 -24.98 6.30 -3.98
N MET A 9 -23.71 6.19 -3.63
CA MET A 9 -22.66 7.07 -4.10
C MET A 9 -21.32 6.35 -4.09
N ALA A 10 -20.41 6.78 -4.95
CA ALA A 10 -19.01 6.39 -4.93
C ALA A 10 -18.18 7.64 -4.64
N PRO A 11 -17.57 7.79 -3.44
CA PRO A 11 -16.67 8.90 -3.17
C PRO A 11 -15.50 8.85 -4.15
N PHE A 12 -15.20 9.99 -4.76
CA PHE A 12 -14.24 10.09 -5.85
C PHE A 12 -12.93 10.70 -5.37
N GLU A 13 -12.42 10.24 -4.23
CA GLU A 13 -11.09 10.67 -3.73
C GLU A 13 -9.93 9.92 -4.41
N ARG A 14 -10.22 8.77 -5.04
CA ARG A 14 -9.25 7.93 -5.78
C ARG A 14 -8.44 8.62 -6.89
N PRO A 15 -8.89 9.69 -7.57
CA PRO A 15 -8.06 10.41 -8.54
C PRO A 15 -6.78 10.99 -7.93
N ALA A 16 -6.74 11.18 -6.61
CA ALA A 16 -5.62 11.76 -5.88
C ALA A 16 -4.72 10.69 -5.26
N ALA A 17 -4.45 9.59 -5.97
CA ALA A 17 -3.48 8.59 -5.53
C ALA A 17 -2.03 9.09 -5.72
N GLY A 18 -1.05 8.32 -5.24
CA GLY A 18 0.37 8.65 -5.43
C GLY A 18 0.85 8.33 -6.86
N SER A 19 1.61 9.23 -7.48
CA SER A 19 2.19 8.97 -8.81
C SER A 19 3.45 8.12 -8.72
N GLY A 20 3.76 7.36 -9.79
CA GLY A 20 5.07 6.72 -9.92
C GLY A 20 6.20 7.75 -9.92
N ALA A 21 7.36 7.34 -9.42
CA ALA A 21 8.59 8.13 -9.47
C ALA A 21 9.08 8.30 -10.91
N LEU A 22 9.81 9.39 -11.15
CA LEU A 22 10.47 9.65 -12.43
C LEU A 22 11.98 9.39 -12.30
N ALA A 23 12.67 9.27 -13.43
CA ALA A 23 14.13 9.14 -13.46
C ALA A 23 14.89 10.39 -12.96
N ILE A 24 14.18 11.47 -12.66
CA ILE A 24 14.74 12.78 -12.28
C ILE A 24 14.15 13.37 -11.00
N LYS A 25 13.06 12.80 -10.47
CA LYS A 25 12.38 13.30 -9.25
C LYS A 25 11.42 12.27 -8.67
N ASP A 26 11.04 12.50 -7.41
CA ASP A 26 10.02 11.72 -6.73
C ASP A 26 8.66 11.85 -7.44
N GLY A 27 7.80 10.85 -7.20
CA GLY A 27 6.41 10.90 -7.62
C GLY A 27 5.64 11.99 -6.87
N LEU A 28 4.51 12.41 -7.44
CA LEU A 28 3.61 13.37 -6.84
C LEU A 28 2.77 12.69 -5.76
N ASP A 29 2.85 13.20 -4.54
CA ASP A 29 2.01 12.79 -3.43
C ASP A 29 0.56 13.19 -3.67
N THR A 30 -0.37 12.25 -3.50
CA THR A 30 -1.82 12.51 -3.54
C THR A 30 -2.35 13.26 -4.77
N ALA A 31 -1.79 13.03 -5.95
CA ALA A 31 -2.00 13.91 -7.12
C ALA A 31 -1.96 13.20 -8.48
N TYR A 32 -2.24 11.90 -8.53
CA TYR A 32 -2.25 11.18 -9.81
C TYR A 32 -3.19 9.99 -9.83
N VAL A 33 -3.80 9.76 -10.99
CA VAL A 33 -4.32 8.45 -11.38
C VAL A 33 -4.17 8.23 -12.88
N GLY A 34 -3.95 7.00 -13.31
CA GLY A 34 -3.63 6.69 -14.72
C GLY A 34 -4.72 7.04 -15.74
N TRP A 35 -5.99 7.14 -15.31
CA TRP A 35 -7.12 7.42 -16.20
C TRP A 35 -7.61 8.88 -16.18
N ASN A 36 -7.14 9.70 -15.23
CA ASN A 36 -7.39 11.14 -15.20
C ASN A 36 -6.21 11.87 -14.55
N PRO A 37 -5.37 12.56 -15.33
CA PRO A 37 -4.22 13.30 -14.78
C PRO A 37 -4.60 14.59 -14.05
N GLU A 38 -5.84 15.08 -14.21
CA GLU A 38 -6.35 16.27 -13.53
C GLU A 38 -6.94 15.86 -12.18
N SER A 39 -6.04 15.47 -11.27
CA SER A 39 -6.40 14.94 -9.97
C SER A 39 -7.09 15.97 -9.08
N ASP A 40 -8.25 15.60 -8.55
CA ASP A 40 -8.95 16.30 -7.48
C ASP A 40 -9.49 15.26 -6.49
N MET A 41 -9.23 15.49 -5.22
CA MET A 41 -9.66 14.61 -4.13
C MET A 41 -11.05 15.00 -3.57
N GLY A 42 -11.55 16.19 -3.96
CA GLY A 42 -12.80 16.77 -3.53
C GLY A 42 -12.74 17.36 -2.11
N ASN A 43 -13.53 18.41 -1.88
CA ASN A 43 -13.69 19.03 -0.57
C ASN A 43 -14.50 18.13 0.36
N ILE A 44 -14.02 17.94 1.60
CA ILE A 44 -14.71 17.11 2.60
C ILE A 44 -16.13 17.61 2.89
N GLU A 45 -16.33 18.93 2.94
CA GLU A 45 -17.66 19.52 3.18
C GLU A 45 -18.66 19.17 2.08
N VAL A 46 -18.21 19.11 0.82
CA VAL A 46 -19.05 18.71 -0.32
C VAL A 46 -19.39 17.22 -0.24
N TRP A 47 -18.43 16.40 0.18
CA TRP A 47 -18.64 14.97 0.39
C TRP A 47 -19.65 14.69 1.52
N GLU A 48 -19.52 15.36 2.65
CA GLU A 48 -20.42 15.22 3.81
C GLU A 48 -21.85 15.69 3.53
N GLN A 49 -22.04 16.66 2.63
CA GLN A 49 -23.39 17.05 2.19
C GLN A 49 -24.09 15.90 1.45
N SER A 50 -23.33 15.06 0.75
CA SER A 50 -23.87 14.02 -0.12
C SER A 50 -23.91 12.65 0.55
N MET A 51 -23.08 12.38 1.56
CA MET A 51 -22.94 11.07 2.18
C MET A 51 -23.32 11.09 3.68
N PRO A 52 -23.93 10.02 4.23
CA PRO A 52 -24.28 9.93 5.64
C PRO A 52 -23.06 9.55 6.50
N MET A 53 -22.01 10.35 6.41
CA MET A 53 -20.74 10.15 7.10
C MET A 53 -20.05 11.50 7.33
N VAL A 54 -19.20 11.57 8.35
CA VAL A 54 -18.39 12.73 8.71
C VAL A 54 -16.92 12.32 8.68
N TYR A 55 -16.06 13.16 8.11
CA TYR A 55 -14.62 12.95 8.13
C TYR A 55 -14.09 13.23 9.52
N ILE A 56 -13.53 12.21 10.16
CA ILE A 56 -12.77 12.37 11.40
C ILE A 56 -11.27 12.40 11.13
N GLY A 57 -10.84 12.04 9.91
CA GLY A 57 -9.47 12.19 9.47
C GLY A 57 -9.29 12.06 7.97
N ARG A 58 -8.26 12.76 7.47
CA ARG A 58 -7.77 12.66 6.10
C ARG A 58 -6.29 12.99 6.09
N SER A 59 -5.44 11.98 5.91
CA SER A 59 -4.01 12.12 6.17
C SER A 59 -3.18 11.39 5.12
N ILE A 60 -1.99 11.91 4.84
CA ILE A 60 -0.98 11.18 4.07
C ILE A 60 -0.58 9.95 4.87
N VAL A 61 -0.30 8.86 4.15
CA VAL A 61 0.16 7.61 4.74
C VAL A 61 1.68 7.51 4.58
N PRO A 62 2.46 7.55 5.66
CA PRO A 62 3.91 7.38 5.59
C PRO A 62 4.28 6.03 4.95
N ASN A 63 5.42 5.98 4.24
CA ASN A 63 5.96 4.78 3.59
C ASN A 63 5.05 4.13 2.52
N SER A 64 3.98 4.80 2.09
CA SER A 64 3.06 4.29 1.07
C SER A 64 3.55 4.49 -0.37
N GLY A 65 4.54 5.36 -0.58
CA GLY A 65 5.27 5.46 -1.84
C GLY A 65 6.31 4.34 -1.97
N GLY A 66 6.42 3.74 -3.16
CA GLY A 66 7.43 2.73 -3.45
C GLY A 66 8.84 3.28 -3.28
N ALA A 67 9.68 2.53 -2.58
CA ALA A 67 11.04 2.97 -2.25
C ALA A 67 11.96 3.00 -3.48
N GLY A 68 12.80 4.02 -3.59
CA GLY A 68 13.83 4.08 -4.62
C GLY A 68 14.75 5.28 -4.41
N LYS A 69 15.75 5.45 -5.28
CA LYS A 69 16.52 6.70 -5.39
C LYS A 69 15.57 7.90 -5.41
N TYR A 70 14.54 7.78 -6.25
CA TYR A 70 13.36 8.62 -6.19
C TYR A 70 12.18 7.78 -5.68
N ARG A 71 11.50 8.26 -4.62
CA ARG A 71 10.34 7.57 -4.05
C ARG A 71 9.12 7.80 -4.93
N GLY A 72 8.22 6.82 -4.96
CA GLY A 72 6.88 7.06 -5.46
C GLY A 72 6.13 8.07 -4.58
N GLY A 73 5.11 8.69 -5.15
CA GLY A 73 4.19 9.53 -4.39
C GLY A 73 3.47 8.69 -3.34
N CYS A 74 3.35 9.24 -2.14
CA CYS A 74 2.58 8.67 -1.06
C CYS A 74 1.09 8.73 -1.39
N SER A 75 0.39 7.75 -0.84
CA SER A 75 -1.05 7.72 -0.75
C SER A 75 -1.55 8.49 0.46
N PHE A 76 -2.87 8.46 0.62
CA PHE A 76 -3.56 9.00 1.78
C PHE A 76 -4.59 8.00 2.28
N VAL A 77 -5.13 8.30 3.46
CA VAL A 77 -6.20 7.55 4.11
C VAL A 77 -7.30 8.53 4.50
N SER A 78 -8.55 8.11 4.30
CA SER A 78 -9.72 8.83 4.78
C SER A 78 -10.42 8.00 5.84
N THR A 79 -10.83 8.65 6.92
CA THR A 79 -11.46 8.03 8.08
C THR A 79 -12.79 8.68 8.33
N TRP A 80 -13.85 7.87 8.25
CA TRP A 80 -15.22 8.32 8.32
C TRP A 80 -15.91 7.77 9.57
N LEU A 81 -16.60 8.64 10.28
CA LEU A 81 -17.63 8.30 11.24
C LEU A 81 -18.96 8.22 10.50
N ILE A 82 -19.59 7.05 10.49
CA ILE A 82 -20.93 6.89 9.93
C ILE A 82 -21.91 7.67 10.81
N ASN A 83 -22.77 8.47 10.18
CA ASN A 83 -23.63 9.41 10.90
C ASN A 83 -24.99 9.59 10.20
N LYS A 84 -26.02 9.90 10.98
CA LYS A 84 -27.40 10.16 10.50
C LYS A 84 -27.99 9.03 9.64
N THR A 85 -27.58 7.77 9.89
CA THR A 85 -28.16 6.60 9.23
C THR A 85 -28.06 5.35 10.08
N SER A 86 -29.12 4.55 10.14
CA SER A 86 -29.11 3.25 10.81
C SER A 86 -28.64 2.11 9.90
N HIS A 87 -28.43 2.38 8.60
CA HIS A 87 -28.13 1.35 7.62
C HIS A 87 -27.34 1.92 6.43
N LEU A 88 -26.02 1.68 6.42
CA LEU A 88 -25.14 2.00 5.32
C LEU A 88 -24.34 0.77 4.90
N ARG A 89 -24.52 0.28 3.68
CA ARG A 89 -23.66 -0.77 3.13
C ARG A 89 -22.48 -0.12 2.42
N LEU A 90 -21.27 -0.42 2.88
CA LEU A 90 -20.04 -0.03 2.23
C LEU A 90 -19.52 -1.18 1.38
N HIS A 91 -19.03 -0.84 0.19
CA HIS A 91 -18.41 -1.78 -0.73
C HIS A 91 -17.15 -1.14 -1.30
N THR A 92 -16.01 -1.80 -1.14
CA THR A 92 -14.77 -1.38 -1.83
C THR A 92 -14.43 -2.37 -2.93
N SER A 93 -13.89 -1.86 -4.02
CA SER A 93 -13.32 -2.65 -5.11
C SER A 93 -11.86 -2.26 -5.24
N GLU A 94 -10.99 -3.27 -5.14
CA GLU A 94 -9.54 -3.10 -5.09
C GLU A 94 -8.86 -4.02 -6.09
N HIS A 95 -7.70 -3.60 -6.58
CA HIS A 95 -6.94 -4.32 -7.60
C HIS A 95 -5.63 -4.94 -7.09
N SER A 96 -5.31 -4.81 -5.79
CA SER A 96 -3.90 -4.91 -5.34
C SER A 96 -3.71 -5.26 -3.86
N SER A 97 -4.61 -6.05 -3.24
CA SER A 97 -4.50 -6.35 -1.80
C SER A 97 -3.40 -7.36 -1.46
N ARG A 98 -3.24 -8.39 -2.30
CA ARG A 98 -2.26 -9.47 -2.11
C ARG A 98 -1.13 -9.50 -3.14
N VAL A 99 -1.17 -8.57 -4.10
CA VAL A 99 -0.21 -8.48 -5.20
C VAL A 99 0.10 -7.00 -5.43
N PHE A 100 1.37 -6.70 -5.60
CA PHE A 100 1.82 -5.36 -5.98
C PHE A 100 1.42 -5.08 -7.43
N ASP A 101 0.70 -3.99 -7.67
CA ASP A 101 0.32 -3.51 -9.00
C ASP A 101 1.18 -2.33 -9.46
N ASN A 102 1.57 -1.47 -8.53
CA ASN A 102 2.38 -0.29 -8.78
C ASN A 102 3.87 -0.63 -8.68
N GLY A 103 4.37 -1.31 -9.71
CA GLY A 103 5.76 -1.75 -9.81
C GLY A 103 6.79 -0.62 -9.76
N GLY A 104 7.94 -0.90 -9.16
CA GLY A 104 9.11 -0.02 -9.24
C GLY A 104 9.91 -0.23 -10.52
N MET A 105 10.82 0.70 -10.81
CA MET A 105 11.66 0.65 -12.01
C MET A 105 13.14 0.81 -11.70
N CYS A 106 13.99 0.15 -12.48
CA CYS A 106 15.45 0.31 -12.45
C CYS A 106 16.09 0.16 -11.05
N GLY A 107 15.58 -0.76 -10.22
CA GLY A 107 16.04 -0.96 -8.83
C GLY A 107 15.13 -0.37 -7.76
N GLY A 108 14.12 0.40 -8.17
CA GLY A 108 13.04 0.84 -7.30
C GLY A 108 12.08 -0.29 -6.95
N TYR A 109 11.46 -0.17 -5.78
CA TYR A 109 10.49 -1.11 -5.23
C TYR A 109 9.05 -0.70 -5.58
N PRO A 110 8.12 -1.65 -5.60
CA PRO A 110 6.71 -1.33 -5.73
C PRO A 110 6.20 -0.49 -4.56
N ALA A 111 5.10 0.24 -4.78
CA ALA A 111 4.31 0.73 -3.65
C ALA A 111 3.80 -0.46 -2.82
N PRO A 112 3.58 -0.30 -1.50
CA PRO A 112 2.88 -1.31 -0.71
C PRO A 112 1.53 -1.66 -1.33
N THR A 113 1.07 -2.89 -1.07
CA THR A 113 -0.30 -3.29 -1.45
C THR A 113 -1.33 -2.38 -0.79
N CYS A 114 -2.53 -2.32 -1.38
CA CYS A 114 -3.61 -1.51 -0.82
C CYS A 114 -3.77 -1.85 0.66
N GLN A 115 -3.67 -0.84 1.52
CA GLN A 115 -3.63 -1.09 2.95
C GLN A 115 -4.96 -1.67 3.42
N LYS A 116 -4.90 -2.48 4.48
CA LYS A 116 -6.05 -3.14 5.10
C LYS A 116 -7.15 -2.11 5.40
N HIS A 117 -8.38 -2.42 5.04
CA HIS A 117 -9.53 -1.65 5.51
C HIS A 117 -9.74 -1.90 6.99
N ARG A 118 -10.02 -0.83 7.73
CA ARG A 118 -10.26 -0.89 9.17
C ARG A 118 -11.65 -0.36 9.46
N ALA A 119 -12.40 -1.09 10.26
CA ALA A 119 -13.68 -0.65 10.78
C ALA A 119 -13.74 -0.86 12.29
N VAL A 120 -14.38 0.08 13.00
CA VAL A 120 -14.70 -0.06 14.42
C VAL A 120 -16.21 -0.07 14.53
N ARG A 121 -16.78 -1.20 14.95
CA ARG A 121 -18.23 -1.35 15.15
C ARG A 121 -18.58 -1.08 16.60
N ASN A 122 -19.79 -0.59 16.84
CA ASN A 122 -20.26 -0.31 18.20
C ASN A 122 -19.26 0.57 18.98
N SER A 123 -18.69 1.58 18.32
CA SER A 123 -17.60 2.35 18.90
C SER A 123 -18.05 3.26 20.04
N ASP A 124 -17.14 3.55 20.96
CA ASP A 124 -17.33 4.51 22.06
C ASP A 124 -17.01 5.96 21.65
N ILE A 125 -16.90 6.24 20.35
CA ILE A 125 -16.44 7.52 19.80
C ILE A 125 -17.21 8.73 20.32
N HIS A 126 -18.52 8.59 20.54
CA HIS A 126 -19.36 9.67 21.05
C HIS A 126 -19.09 9.96 22.53
N GLU A 127 -18.71 8.95 23.32
CA GLU A 127 -18.32 9.12 24.71
C GLU A 127 -16.94 9.77 24.81
N LEU A 128 -15.99 9.35 23.98
CA LEU A 128 -14.67 9.97 23.86
C LEU A 128 -14.80 11.44 23.48
N ALA A 129 -15.61 11.75 22.46
CA ALA A 129 -15.87 13.11 22.02
C ALA A 129 -16.54 13.96 23.12
N ALA A 130 -17.49 13.41 23.88
CA ALA A 130 -18.14 14.11 24.98
C ALA A 130 -17.19 14.42 26.14
N LYS A 131 -16.17 13.58 26.36
CA LYS A 131 -15.11 13.79 27.37
C LYS A 131 -13.99 14.73 26.87
N GLY A 132 -13.96 15.06 25.58
CA GLY A 132 -12.87 15.83 24.98
C GLY A 132 -11.58 15.05 24.84
N GLU A 133 -11.65 13.71 24.82
CA GLU A 133 -10.48 12.85 24.62
C GLU A 133 -9.99 12.91 23.17
N PRO A 134 -8.69 12.72 22.90
CA PRO A 134 -8.16 12.66 21.55
C PRO A 134 -8.83 11.57 20.72
N LEU A 135 -9.28 11.92 19.52
CA LEU A 135 -9.87 10.98 18.57
C LEU A 135 -8.82 10.52 17.56
N ALA A 136 -8.59 9.21 17.47
CA ALA A 136 -7.72 8.65 16.45
C ALA A 136 -8.31 8.93 15.06
N HIS A 137 -7.55 9.64 14.23
CA HIS A 137 -7.96 10.13 12.91
C HIS A 137 -7.20 9.47 11.75
N ALA A 138 -6.15 8.71 12.06
CA ALA A 138 -5.31 7.97 11.11
C ALA A 138 -4.94 6.60 11.73
N PRO A 139 -4.48 5.62 10.94
CA PRO A 139 -4.06 4.33 11.48
C PRO A 139 -2.76 4.39 12.29
N GLY A 140 -2.04 5.51 12.29
CA GLY A 140 -0.73 5.64 12.91
C GLY A 140 0.41 5.07 12.06
N ILE A 141 1.61 5.03 12.64
CA ILE A 141 2.84 4.53 11.99
C ILE A 141 3.17 3.07 12.33
N ASP A 142 2.49 2.52 13.33
CA ASP A 142 2.67 1.13 13.77
C ASP A 142 2.03 0.17 12.76
N PRO A 143 2.81 -0.74 12.14
CA PRO A 143 2.30 -1.64 11.11
C PRO A 143 1.40 -2.75 11.66
N ASP A 144 1.50 -3.06 12.96
CA ASP A 144 0.83 -4.17 13.60
C ASP A 144 -0.46 -3.73 14.30
N VAL A 145 -0.39 -2.64 15.08
CA VAL A 145 -1.53 -2.14 15.88
C VAL A 145 -1.83 -0.70 15.54
N SER A 146 -3.00 -0.46 14.96
CA SER A 146 -3.41 0.90 14.57
C SER A 146 -3.82 1.76 15.75
N ASP A 147 -3.74 3.08 15.56
CA ASP A 147 -4.21 4.05 16.55
C ASP A 147 -5.72 3.94 16.81
N TYR A 148 -6.49 3.41 15.85
CA TYR A 148 -7.90 3.06 16.10
C TYR A 148 -8.02 1.96 17.14
N GLU A 149 -7.24 0.89 17.03
CA GLU A 149 -7.23 -0.24 17.97
C GLU A 149 -6.74 0.17 19.37
N LYS A 150 -5.81 1.13 19.43
CA LYS A 150 -5.25 1.64 20.68
C LYS A 150 -6.22 2.56 21.43
N ASN A 151 -6.93 3.43 20.69
CA ASN A 151 -7.59 4.60 21.28
C ASN A 151 -9.11 4.60 21.16
N ILE A 152 -9.71 3.64 20.46
CA ILE A 152 -11.17 3.58 20.26
C ILE A 152 -11.69 2.22 20.72
N GLY A 153 -12.63 2.21 21.65
CA GLY A 153 -13.35 1.02 22.08
C GLY A 153 -14.35 0.55 21.01
N GLY A 154 -14.68 -0.74 21.04
CA GLY A 154 -15.63 -1.36 20.11
C GLY A 154 -15.08 -2.62 19.46
N ASP A 155 -15.81 -3.14 18.48
CA ASP A 155 -15.42 -4.34 17.74
C ASP A 155 -14.58 -3.95 16.51
N HIS A 156 -13.30 -4.27 16.57
CA HIS A 156 -12.33 -3.97 15.51
C HIS A 156 -12.38 -5.03 14.41
N VAL A 157 -12.54 -4.57 13.17
CA VAL A 157 -12.59 -5.42 11.97
C VAL A 157 -11.54 -4.94 10.98
N VAL A 158 -10.62 -5.84 10.64
CA VAL A 158 -9.57 -5.58 9.66
C VAL A 158 -9.77 -6.50 8.46
N VAL A 159 -9.88 -5.93 7.27
CA VAL A 159 -10.12 -6.70 6.03
C VAL A 159 -9.04 -6.38 5.02
N GLU A 160 -8.43 -7.42 4.48
CA GLU A 160 -7.50 -7.34 3.35
C GLU A 160 -8.26 -7.67 2.04
N GLY A 161 -8.27 -6.73 1.10
CA GLY A 161 -9.02 -6.85 -0.15
C GLY A 161 -10.41 -6.21 -0.08
N PRO A 162 -11.29 -6.53 -1.05
CA PRO A 162 -12.63 -5.96 -1.14
C PRO A 162 -13.39 -6.05 0.19
N TYR A 163 -13.82 -4.90 0.69
CA TYR A 163 -14.65 -4.77 1.87
C TYR A 163 -16.10 -4.99 1.48
N ILE A 164 -16.65 -6.15 1.81
CA ILE A 164 -18.06 -6.48 1.59
C ILE A 164 -18.59 -7.07 2.89
N THR A 165 -19.16 -6.23 3.76
CA THR A 165 -19.58 -6.65 5.10
C THR A 165 -21.06 -6.38 5.37
N SER A 166 -21.49 -6.74 6.58
CA SER A 166 -22.76 -6.27 7.14
C SER A 166 -22.86 -4.74 7.12
N PRO A 167 -24.09 -4.20 7.04
CA PRO A 167 -24.33 -2.76 7.10
C PRO A 167 -23.69 -2.12 8.32
N HIS A 168 -23.18 -0.90 8.14
CA HIS A 168 -22.80 0.02 9.20
C HIS A 168 -24.00 0.82 9.70
N LYS A 169 -23.89 1.31 10.92
CA LYS A 169 -24.86 2.21 11.56
C LYS A 169 -24.15 3.45 12.09
N SER A 170 -24.92 4.48 12.44
CA SER A 170 -24.39 5.66 13.13
C SER A 170 -23.52 5.26 14.33
N GLY A 171 -22.34 5.87 14.43
CA GLY A 171 -21.35 5.55 15.46
C GLY A 171 -20.30 4.53 15.04
N ASP A 172 -20.51 3.79 13.93
CA ASP A 172 -19.45 2.95 13.38
C ASP A 172 -18.40 3.82 12.65
N ILE A 173 -17.15 3.37 12.65
CA ILE A 173 -16.03 4.02 11.97
C ILE A 173 -15.57 3.15 10.82
N PHE A 174 -15.21 3.76 9.69
CA PHE A 174 -14.58 3.09 8.57
C PHE A 174 -13.40 3.91 8.05
N SER A 175 -12.24 3.27 7.88
CA SER A 175 -11.03 3.85 7.33
C SER A 175 -10.66 3.16 6.02
N HIS A 176 -10.41 3.97 5.01
CA HIS A 176 -10.08 3.53 3.66
C HIS A 176 -8.79 4.18 3.19
N SER A 177 -7.83 3.34 2.85
CA SER A 177 -6.53 3.76 2.33
C SER A 177 -6.50 3.68 0.81
N TYR A 178 -5.75 4.60 0.21
CA TYR A 178 -5.52 4.67 -1.22
C TYR A 178 -4.11 4.14 -1.58
N ASN A 179 -3.84 3.96 -2.87
CA ASN A 179 -2.57 3.41 -3.36
C ASN A 179 -1.51 4.51 -3.57
N GLY A 180 -0.25 4.16 -3.32
CA GLY A 180 0.90 5.01 -3.66
C GLY A 180 1.51 4.60 -5.00
N GLY A 181 2.49 5.35 -5.48
CA GLY A 181 3.18 5.07 -6.73
C GLY A 181 4.44 4.22 -6.54
N GLY A 182 4.91 3.54 -7.60
CA GLY A 182 6.18 2.80 -7.57
C GLY A 182 7.41 3.69 -7.53
N GLY A 183 8.50 3.19 -6.93
CA GLY A 183 9.79 3.89 -6.82
C GLY A 183 10.69 3.73 -8.06
N TYR A 184 11.73 4.56 -8.15
CA TYR A 184 12.72 4.52 -9.22
C TYR A 184 14.15 4.49 -8.66
N GLY A 185 15.00 3.58 -9.17
CA GLY A 185 16.43 3.50 -8.82
C GLY A 185 16.72 2.82 -7.48
N ASP A 186 17.98 2.45 -7.24
CA ASP A 186 18.40 1.81 -5.98
C ASP A 186 18.18 2.76 -4.78
N VAL A 187 17.54 2.24 -3.73
CA VAL A 187 17.29 2.93 -2.46
C VAL A 187 18.57 3.48 -1.81
N LEU A 188 19.73 2.83 -2.02
CA LEU A 188 21.01 3.31 -1.48
C LEU A 188 21.61 4.51 -2.23
N GLU A 189 20.96 4.96 -3.32
CA GLU A 189 21.30 6.20 -4.03
C GLU A 189 20.42 7.38 -3.62
N ARG A 190 19.41 7.17 -2.76
CA ARG A 190 18.54 8.25 -2.31
C ARG A 190 19.34 9.33 -1.57
N ASP A 191 18.98 10.59 -1.76
CA ASP A 191 19.57 11.72 -1.06
C ASP A 191 19.23 11.66 0.45
N PRO A 192 20.25 11.62 1.35
CA PRO A 192 20.05 11.65 2.79
C PRO A 192 19.33 12.90 3.28
N ILE A 193 19.64 14.08 2.72
CA ILE A 193 19.06 15.36 3.14
C ILE A 193 17.58 15.39 2.79
N LYS A 194 17.23 14.93 1.58
CA LYS A 194 15.84 14.81 1.15
C LYS A 194 15.04 13.85 2.02
N THR A 195 15.67 12.76 2.47
CA THR A 195 15.03 11.77 3.34
C THR A 195 14.75 12.33 4.73
N ALA A 196 15.65 13.16 5.27
CA ALA A 196 15.39 13.89 6.51
C ALA A 196 14.13 14.78 6.39
N TRP A 197 14.00 15.51 5.28
CA TRP A 197 12.81 16.30 4.96
C TRP A 197 11.53 15.45 4.81
N ASP A 198 11.61 14.29 4.16
CA ASP A 198 10.46 13.38 4.04
C ASP A 198 9.98 12.87 5.42
N VAL A 199 10.92 12.60 6.32
CA VAL A 199 10.61 12.12 7.67
C VAL A 199 9.98 13.24 8.51
N GLU A 200 10.53 14.44 8.45
CA GLU A 200 9.96 15.63 9.09
C GLU A 200 8.51 15.88 8.64
N ASN A 201 8.23 15.70 7.35
CA ASN A 201 6.93 16.00 6.76
C ASN A 201 5.96 14.80 6.72
N GLY A 202 6.32 13.67 7.32
CA GLY A 202 5.44 12.49 7.44
C GLY A 202 5.23 11.70 6.15
N PHE A 203 6.10 11.83 5.15
CA PHE A 203 6.09 10.97 3.96
C PHE A 203 6.81 9.64 4.21
N LEU A 204 7.83 9.65 5.06
CA LEU A 204 8.60 8.49 5.46
C LEU A 204 8.69 8.41 6.99
N THR A 205 8.96 7.22 7.52
CA THR A 205 9.28 7.04 8.93
C THR A 205 10.80 6.93 9.15
N ARG A 206 11.27 7.18 10.37
CA ARG A 206 12.70 7.04 10.73
C ARG A 206 13.20 5.61 10.54
N GLU A 207 12.34 4.64 10.83
CA GLU A 207 12.63 3.21 10.66
C GLU A 207 12.87 2.90 9.18
N ALA A 208 12.03 3.45 8.28
CA ALA A 208 12.20 3.26 6.85
C ALA A 208 13.48 3.94 6.33
N ALA A 209 13.81 5.14 6.83
CA ALA A 209 15.06 5.83 6.48
C ALA A 209 16.29 4.94 6.71
N ASP A 210 16.40 4.30 7.87
CA ASP A 210 17.51 3.39 8.19
C ASP A 210 17.38 2.04 7.46
N GLN A 211 16.28 1.32 7.65
CA GLN A 211 16.18 -0.08 7.23
C GLN A 211 16.08 -0.25 5.70
N VAL A 212 15.48 0.71 5.00
CA VAL A 212 15.27 0.63 3.54
C VAL A 212 16.34 1.42 2.80
N PHE A 213 16.57 2.68 3.18
CA PHE A 213 17.47 3.57 2.45
C PHE A 213 18.92 3.59 2.99
N GLY A 214 19.15 2.98 4.15
CA GLY A 214 20.44 2.99 4.83
C GLY A 214 20.86 4.37 5.31
N ILE A 215 19.89 5.26 5.57
CA ILE A 215 20.12 6.66 5.96
C ILE A 215 19.91 6.77 7.47
N VAL A 216 20.96 7.20 8.16
CA VAL A 216 20.93 7.43 9.60
C VAL A 216 20.55 8.88 9.85
N LEU A 217 19.53 9.08 10.67
CA LEU A 217 19.06 10.40 11.08
C LEU A 217 19.42 10.63 12.55
N LYS A 218 19.77 11.87 12.87
CA LYS A 218 19.92 12.37 14.24
C LYS A 218 19.02 13.59 14.42
N ASP A 219 18.85 14.00 15.67
CA ASP A 219 18.09 15.21 15.97
C ASP A 219 19.04 16.40 16.07
N ASP A 220 18.62 17.54 15.54
CA ASP A 220 19.27 18.82 15.79
C ASP A 220 18.89 19.40 17.17
N GLU A 221 19.32 20.63 17.46
CA GLU A 221 19.07 21.30 18.74
C GLU A 221 17.56 21.51 19.03
N ASP A 222 16.75 21.60 17.98
CA ASP A 222 15.30 21.83 18.05
C ASP A 222 14.49 20.52 17.94
N GLY A 223 15.16 19.38 17.78
CA GLY A 223 14.53 18.06 17.69
C GLY A 223 14.12 17.65 16.28
N TYR A 224 14.52 18.39 15.24
CA TYR A 224 14.20 18.04 13.85
C TYR A 224 15.17 16.97 13.32
N PRO A 225 14.67 16.04 12.49
CA PRO A 225 15.53 15.02 11.89
C PRO A 225 16.50 15.66 10.89
N VAL A 226 17.79 15.41 11.09
CA VAL A 226 18.86 15.78 10.14
C VAL A 226 19.69 14.55 9.78
N ALA A 227 20.18 14.52 8.54
CA ALA A 227 20.95 13.39 8.04
C ALA A 227 22.36 13.36 8.67
N ASP A 228 22.75 12.23 9.24
CA ASP A 228 24.14 11.96 9.61
C ASP A 228 24.87 11.33 8.42
N ILE A 229 25.67 12.14 7.73
CA ILE A 229 26.30 11.75 6.46
C ILE A 229 27.33 10.64 6.67
N ASP A 230 28.17 10.73 7.70
CA ASP A 230 29.23 9.76 7.94
C ASP A 230 28.63 8.41 8.37
N ALA A 231 27.68 8.41 9.31
CA ALA A 231 26.98 7.19 9.72
C ALA A 231 26.18 6.57 8.56
N THR A 232 25.60 7.38 7.68
CA THR A 232 24.91 6.91 6.47
C THR A 232 25.88 6.23 5.50
N VAL A 233 27.09 6.77 5.30
CA VAL A 233 28.10 6.13 4.45
C VAL A 233 28.48 4.75 4.98
N GLU A 234 28.73 4.65 6.29
CA GLU A 234 29.04 3.37 6.95
C GLU A 234 27.89 2.37 6.86
N ARG A 235 26.66 2.82 7.14
CA ARG A 235 25.45 2.00 7.07
C ARG A 235 25.23 1.44 5.67
N ARG A 236 25.33 2.29 4.64
CA ARG A 236 25.19 1.86 3.24
C ARG A 236 26.34 0.95 2.79
N ALA A 237 27.55 1.11 3.31
CA ALA A 237 28.64 0.18 3.05
C ALA A 237 28.37 -1.21 3.66
N ALA A 238 27.82 -1.27 4.88
CA ALA A 238 27.40 -2.51 5.51
C ALA A 238 26.28 -3.21 4.74
N MET A 239 25.23 -2.48 4.33
CA MET A 239 24.12 -3.03 3.53
C MET A 239 24.59 -3.62 2.19
N ARG A 240 25.59 -3.01 1.53
CA ARG A 240 26.15 -3.58 0.30
C ARG A 240 26.86 -4.92 0.54
N LYS A 241 27.60 -5.04 1.65
CA LYS A 241 28.23 -6.30 2.06
C LYS A 241 27.18 -7.37 2.38
N GLU A 242 26.11 -6.99 3.07
CA GLU A 242 24.98 -7.88 3.38
C GLU A 242 24.29 -8.39 2.10
N ARG A 243 23.98 -7.49 1.15
CA ARG A 243 23.41 -7.86 -0.15
C ARG A 243 24.29 -8.87 -0.89
N LEU A 244 25.61 -8.66 -0.89
CA LEU A 244 26.58 -9.59 -1.49
C LEU A 244 26.63 -10.93 -0.78
N ALA A 245 26.59 -10.95 0.56
CA ALA A 245 26.62 -12.18 1.35
C ALA A 245 25.35 -13.03 1.17
N ASN A 246 24.20 -12.39 0.99
CA ASN A 246 22.91 -13.06 0.78
C ASN A 246 22.64 -13.44 -0.69
N ALA A 247 23.37 -12.84 -1.64
CA ALA A 247 23.18 -13.10 -3.06
C ALA A 247 23.67 -14.49 -3.45
N ILE A 248 22.89 -15.14 -4.31
CA ILE A 248 23.30 -16.36 -5.02
C ILE A 248 23.31 -16.10 -6.52
N PRO A 249 24.16 -16.79 -7.30
CA PRO A 249 24.09 -16.73 -8.76
C PRO A 249 22.68 -17.06 -9.26
N VAL A 250 22.21 -16.30 -10.26
CA VAL A 250 20.87 -16.49 -10.84
C VAL A 250 20.68 -17.91 -11.38
N ALA A 251 21.73 -18.52 -11.91
CA ALA A 251 21.70 -19.91 -12.39
C ALA A 251 21.34 -20.91 -11.29
N ASP A 252 21.88 -20.72 -10.08
CA ASP A 252 21.62 -21.60 -8.93
C ASP A 252 20.19 -21.41 -8.41
N TRP A 253 19.72 -20.16 -8.38
CA TRP A 253 18.33 -19.85 -8.07
C TRP A 253 17.37 -20.49 -9.09
N ILE A 254 17.62 -20.35 -10.40
CA ILE A 254 16.82 -20.97 -11.47
C ILE A 254 16.79 -22.49 -11.32
N ALA A 255 17.94 -23.12 -11.03
CA ALA A 255 18.01 -24.57 -10.85
C ALA A 255 17.14 -25.04 -9.67
N LYS A 256 17.16 -24.29 -8.55
CA LYS A 256 16.29 -24.55 -7.40
C LYS A 256 14.81 -24.35 -7.73
N GLU A 257 14.47 -23.22 -8.36
CA GLU A 257 13.08 -22.84 -8.62
C GLU A 257 12.44 -23.73 -9.70
N ARG A 258 13.22 -24.20 -10.68
CA ARG A 258 12.79 -25.22 -11.65
C ARG A 258 12.21 -26.46 -10.98
N GLY A 259 12.78 -26.90 -9.85
CA GLY A 259 12.27 -28.03 -9.07
C GLY A 259 10.86 -27.79 -8.52
N ARG A 260 10.54 -26.55 -8.12
CA ARG A 260 9.19 -26.14 -7.69
C ARG A 260 8.24 -26.04 -8.88
N VAL A 261 8.70 -25.44 -9.98
CA VAL A 261 7.94 -25.35 -11.24
C VAL A 261 7.53 -26.73 -11.74
N GLY A 262 8.47 -27.69 -11.79
CA GLY A 262 8.22 -29.06 -12.25
C GLY A 262 7.17 -29.82 -11.44
N LYS A 263 6.97 -29.45 -10.17
CA LYS A 263 5.96 -30.02 -9.26
C LYS A 263 4.68 -29.18 -9.19
N ALA A 264 4.62 -28.07 -9.94
CA ALA A 264 3.63 -27.01 -9.78
C ALA A 264 3.45 -26.61 -8.30
N ASP A 265 4.54 -26.46 -7.55
CA ASP A 265 4.52 -26.15 -6.10
C ASP A 265 4.30 -24.65 -5.83
N PHE A 266 3.09 -24.21 -6.13
CA PHE A 266 2.63 -22.82 -5.99
C PHE A 266 1.31 -22.72 -5.23
N ALA A 267 0.93 -21.51 -4.84
CA ALA A 267 -0.43 -21.23 -4.37
C ALA A 267 -1.46 -21.64 -5.45
N PRO A 268 -2.65 -22.14 -5.08
CA PRO A 268 -3.67 -22.60 -6.02
C PRO A 268 -4.01 -21.58 -7.12
N GLU A 269 -4.07 -20.30 -6.77
CA GLU A 269 -4.36 -19.17 -7.66
C GLU A 269 -3.27 -19.01 -8.73
N VAL A 270 -2.01 -19.15 -8.33
CA VAL A 270 -0.84 -19.08 -9.24
C VAL A 270 -0.84 -20.28 -10.18
N LYS A 271 -1.15 -21.50 -9.69
CA LYS A 271 -1.29 -22.68 -10.56
C LYS A 271 -2.39 -22.47 -11.61
N LYS A 272 -3.55 -21.95 -11.19
CA LYS A 272 -4.68 -21.67 -12.08
C LYS A 272 -4.33 -20.62 -13.13
N MET A 273 -3.60 -19.56 -12.74
CA MET A 273 -3.11 -18.52 -13.63
C MET A 273 -2.23 -19.13 -14.74
N TYR A 274 -1.20 -19.90 -14.36
CA TYR A 274 -0.32 -20.55 -15.33
C TYR A 274 -1.07 -21.54 -16.23
N ALA A 275 -1.94 -22.39 -15.66
CA ALA A 275 -2.73 -23.34 -16.45
C ALA A 275 -3.61 -22.64 -17.49
N SER A 276 -4.21 -21.50 -17.12
CA SER A 276 -5.02 -20.69 -18.04
C SER A 276 -4.15 -20.04 -19.11
N ALA A 277 -3.01 -19.43 -18.75
CA ALA A 277 -2.09 -18.82 -19.71
C ALA A 277 -1.52 -19.84 -20.72
N ILE A 278 -1.12 -21.02 -20.24
CA ILE A 278 -0.63 -22.13 -21.06
C ILE A 278 -1.71 -22.64 -22.02
N LYS A 279 -2.96 -22.78 -21.54
CA LYS A 279 -4.09 -23.18 -22.38
C LYS A 279 -4.40 -22.13 -23.47
N LEU A 280 -4.28 -20.84 -23.15
CA LEU A 280 -4.67 -19.75 -24.04
C LEU A 280 -3.60 -19.35 -25.06
N SER A 281 -2.31 -19.58 -24.76
CA SER A 281 -1.21 -19.08 -25.59
C SER A 281 -0.12 -20.13 -25.80
N SER A 282 -0.02 -20.62 -27.04
CA SER A 282 1.06 -21.53 -27.46
C SER A 282 2.44 -20.85 -27.40
N ARG A 283 2.49 -19.54 -27.67
CA ARG A 283 3.72 -18.74 -27.56
C ARG A 283 4.21 -18.70 -26.12
N PHE A 284 3.36 -18.31 -25.17
CA PHE A 284 3.71 -18.26 -23.75
C PHE A 284 4.12 -19.65 -23.24
N THR A 285 3.41 -20.69 -23.66
CA THR A 285 3.76 -22.08 -23.32
C THR A 285 5.18 -22.43 -23.77
N LYS A 286 5.54 -22.09 -25.02
CA LYS A 286 6.89 -22.34 -25.54
C LYS A 286 7.94 -21.55 -24.75
N GLU A 287 7.74 -20.25 -24.57
CA GLU A 287 8.68 -19.38 -23.85
C GLU A 287 8.89 -19.85 -22.40
N PHE A 288 7.82 -20.24 -21.71
CA PHE A 288 7.88 -20.77 -20.35
C PHE A 288 8.63 -22.11 -20.28
N SER A 289 8.29 -23.05 -21.18
CA SER A 289 8.94 -24.35 -21.27
C SER A 289 10.43 -24.23 -21.56
N ASP A 290 10.80 -23.35 -22.51
CA ASP A 290 12.19 -23.11 -22.89
C ASP A 290 12.98 -22.46 -21.73
N PHE A 291 12.42 -21.44 -21.08
CA PHE A 291 13.07 -20.76 -19.96
C PHE A 291 13.30 -21.69 -18.77
N TRP A 292 12.26 -22.43 -18.37
CA TRP A 292 12.36 -23.33 -17.23
C TRP A 292 12.96 -24.69 -17.58
N ASN A 293 13.14 -25.02 -18.86
CA ASN A 293 13.52 -26.34 -19.35
C ASN A 293 12.61 -27.45 -18.78
N VAL A 294 11.30 -27.28 -18.95
CA VAL A 294 10.25 -28.21 -18.49
C VAL A 294 9.19 -28.38 -19.57
N ASP A 295 8.36 -29.42 -19.46
CA ASP A 295 7.14 -29.52 -20.25
C ASP A 295 5.97 -28.88 -19.49
N ALA A 296 5.69 -27.61 -19.79
CA ALA A 296 4.64 -26.85 -19.11
C ALA A 296 3.24 -27.47 -19.30
N LYS A 297 2.96 -28.13 -20.43
CA LYS A 297 1.64 -28.71 -20.71
C LYS A 297 1.36 -29.93 -19.82
N SER A 298 2.34 -30.82 -19.65
CA SER A 298 2.16 -31.97 -18.76
C SER A 298 2.05 -31.56 -17.29
N ILE A 299 2.69 -30.47 -16.90
CA ILE A 299 2.65 -29.95 -15.52
C ILE A 299 1.30 -29.28 -15.21
N PHE A 300 0.87 -28.32 -16.04
CA PHE A 300 -0.25 -27.44 -15.69
C PHE A 300 -1.59 -27.82 -16.35
N THR A 301 -1.56 -28.64 -17.40
CA THR A 301 -2.75 -29.08 -18.13
C THR A 301 -2.71 -30.59 -18.42
N PRO A 302 -2.56 -31.46 -17.40
CA PRO A 302 -2.47 -32.89 -17.63
C PRO A 302 -3.76 -33.41 -18.29
N GLY A 303 -3.61 -34.09 -19.42
CA GLY A 303 -4.73 -34.68 -20.16
C GLY A 303 -5.48 -33.74 -21.12
N ALA A 304 -5.01 -32.50 -21.31
CA ALA A 304 -5.52 -31.66 -22.39
C ALA A 304 -5.16 -32.29 -23.75
N LYS A 305 -6.17 -32.62 -24.57
CA LYS A 305 -5.95 -33.04 -25.96
C LYS A 305 -5.27 -31.90 -26.75
N PRO A 306 -4.38 -32.23 -27.71
CA PRO A 306 -3.62 -31.25 -28.46
C PRO A 306 -4.50 -30.22 -29.18
#